data_AF-A0A9W6SE43-F1
#
_entry.id   AF-A0A9W6SE43-F1
#
_cell.length_a   1.000
_cell.length_b   1.000
_cell.length_c   1.000
_cell.angle_alpha   90.00
_cell.angle_beta   90.00
_cell.angle_gamma   90.00
#
_symmetry.space_group_name_H-M   'P 1'
#
loop_
_entity.id
_entity.type
_entity.pdbx_description
1 polymer ?
#
loop_
_entity_poly.entity_id
_entity_poly.type
_entity_poly.pdbx_seq_one_letter_code
_entity_poly.pdbx_strand_id
1 'polypeptide(L)'
;MTMTGHVSAWRLPFTAEPWRRTAYVLLAPFAGLAAVADGGRLQRRLAAALLGRDVPMRRLRGLLVLPLDLPALVIIGYAWSIVALNLAYPARWLIGMGGSYHDAWGGPTFAGVWAFHAVFGGLTFLYLTPWILRGLNHARIRLLGP
;
A
#
# COMPACT_ATOMS: atom_id res chain seq x y z
N MET A 1 25.29 -13.23 -3.41
CA MET A 1 25.21 -13.77 -2.04
C MET A 1 24.74 -12.64 -1.14
N THR A 2 23.43 -12.44 -1.01
CA THR A 2 22.84 -11.31 -0.28
C THR A 2 22.52 -11.78 1.13
N MET A 3 23.20 -11.24 2.14
CA MET A 3 22.85 -11.47 3.54
C MET A 3 21.41 -10.97 3.76
N THR A 4 20.47 -11.90 3.89
CA THR A 4 19.13 -11.59 4.38
C THR A 4 19.21 -11.42 5.89
N GLY A 5 19.70 -10.25 6.34
CA GLY A 5 19.55 -9.85 7.72
C GLY A 5 18.07 -9.87 8.07
N HIS A 6 17.70 -10.57 9.13
CA HIS A 6 16.33 -10.58 9.62
C HIS A 6 15.94 -9.14 10.02
N VAL A 7 15.16 -8.48 9.18
CA VAL A 7 14.53 -7.19 9.53
C VAL A 7 13.44 -7.50 10.55
N SER A 8 13.55 -6.91 11.73
CA SER A 8 12.53 -7.03 12.75
C SER A 8 11.20 -6.44 12.28
N ALA A 9 10.08 -7.03 12.70
CA ALA A 9 8.74 -6.61 12.27
C ALA A 9 8.46 -5.11 12.53
N TRP A 10 8.98 -4.57 13.64
CA TRP A 10 8.84 -3.16 14.00
C TRP A 10 9.66 -2.20 13.12
N ARG A 11 10.70 -2.69 12.44
CA ARG A 11 11.47 -1.88 11.47
C ARG A 11 10.86 -1.90 10.09
N LEU A 12 9.99 -2.87 9.80
CA LEU A 12 9.52 -3.14 8.45
C LEU A 12 8.95 -1.88 7.74
N PRO A 13 8.07 -1.06 8.35
CA PRO A 13 7.53 0.14 7.68
C PRO A 13 8.61 1.20 7.36
N PHE A 14 9.75 1.15 8.04
CA PHE A 14 10.86 2.09 7.88
C PHE A 14 11.96 1.56 6.96
N THR A 15 11.71 0.47 6.23
CA THR A 15 12.62 -0.08 5.21
C THR A 15 12.07 0.18 3.81
N ALA A 16 12.94 0.19 2.80
CA ALA A 16 12.53 0.47 1.41
C ALA A 16 11.56 -0.58 0.82
N GLU A 17 11.55 -1.80 1.33
CA GLU A 17 10.83 -2.93 0.71
C GLU A 17 9.29 -2.73 0.68
N PRO A 18 8.59 -2.44 1.79
CA PRO A 18 7.14 -2.21 1.75
C PRO A 18 6.74 -1.01 0.90
N TRP A 19 7.57 0.03 0.83
CA TRP A 19 7.30 1.21 -0.01
C TRP A 19 7.39 0.88 -1.49
N ARG A 20 8.41 0.13 -1.92
CA ARG A 20 8.49 -0.34 -3.31
C ARG A 20 7.32 -1.25 -3.68
N ARG A 21 6.92 -2.14 -2.77
CA ARG A 21 5.73 -3.00 -2.96
C ARG A 21 4.44 -2.19 -3.01
N THR A 22 4.30 -1.16 -2.18
CA THR A 22 3.17 -0.21 -2.21
C THR A 22 3.10 0.46 -3.57
N ALA A 23 4.19 1.08 -4.02
CA ALA A 23 4.25 1.74 -5.32
C ALA A 23 3.86 0.79 -6.46
N TYR A 24 4.33 -0.45 -6.41
CA TYR A 24 3.96 -1.46 -7.41
C TYR A 24 2.46 -1.77 -7.39
N VAL A 25 1.85 -1.98 -6.22
CA VAL A 25 0.40 -2.24 -6.11
C VAL A 25 -0.42 -1.05 -6.62
N LEU A 26 -0.02 0.18 -6.28
CA LEU A 26 -0.73 1.38 -6.72
C LEU A 26 -0.65 1.56 -8.25
N LEU A 27 0.47 1.20 -8.87
CA LEU A 27 0.68 1.36 -10.32
C LEU A 27 0.22 0.16 -11.15
N ALA A 28 0.06 -1.01 -10.53
CA ALA A 28 -0.23 -2.26 -11.20
C ALA A 28 -1.53 -2.27 -12.03
N PRO A 29 -2.69 -1.74 -11.55
CA PRO A 29 -3.90 -1.70 -12.35
C PRO A 29 -3.73 -0.92 -13.65
N PHE A 30 -3.06 0.24 -13.58
CA PHE A 30 -2.79 1.08 -14.74
C PHE A 30 -1.86 0.37 -15.73
N ALA A 31 -0.86 -0.34 -15.23
CA ALA A 31 0.02 -1.15 -16.07
C ALA A 31 -0.70 -2.36 -16.70
N GLY A 32 -1.64 -2.97 -15.99
CA GLY A 32 -2.49 -4.06 -16.50
C GLY A 32 -3.42 -3.59 -17.63
N LEU A 33 -3.98 -2.39 -17.52
CA LEU A 33 -4.76 -1.75 -18.61
C LEU A 33 -3.87 -1.43 -19.82
N ALA A 34 -2.69 -0.84 -19.59
CA ALA A 34 -1.73 -0.53 -20.64
C ALA A 34 -1.18 -1.78 -21.35
N ALA A 35 -1.21 -2.95 -20.68
CA ALA A 35 -0.69 -4.21 -21.22
C ALA A 35 -1.36 -4.61 -22.54
N VAL A 36 -2.62 -4.24 -22.76
CA VAL A 36 -3.35 -4.49 -24.02
C VAL A 36 -2.65 -3.80 -25.19
N ALA A 37 -2.19 -2.55 -25.00
CA ALA A 37 -1.50 -1.78 -26.01
C ALA A 37 -0.02 -2.22 -26.14
N ASP A 38 0.71 -2.26 -25.02
CA ASP A 38 2.18 -2.35 -25.01
C ASP A 38 2.75 -3.79 -24.90
N GLY A 39 1.89 -4.81 -24.78
CA GLY A 39 2.35 -6.19 -24.63
C GLY A 39 2.87 -6.56 -23.24
N GLY A 40 2.50 -5.79 -22.21
CA GLY A 40 2.93 -5.97 -20.82
C GLY A 40 4.32 -5.41 -20.53
N ARG A 41 4.87 -4.54 -21.40
CA ARG A 41 6.21 -3.96 -21.24
C ARG A 41 6.32 -3.11 -19.98
N LEU A 42 5.35 -2.23 -19.74
CA LEU A 42 5.30 -1.37 -18.56
C LEU A 42 5.25 -2.20 -17.27
N GLN A 43 4.40 -3.24 -17.24
CA GLN A 43 4.25 -4.09 -16.05
C GLN A 43 5.55 -4.85 -15.73
N ARG A 44 6.25 -5.38 -16.74
CA ARG A 44 7.57 -6.01 -16.54
C ARG A 44 8.61 -5.03 -16.01
N ARG A 45 8.66 -3.81 -16.57
CA ARG A 45 9.56 -2.74 -16.09
C ARG A 45 9.28 -2.38 -14.63
N LEU A 46 8.01 -2.21 -14.26
CA LEU A 46 7.61 -1.91 -12.89
C LEU A 46 7.95 -3.07 -11.93
N ALA A 47 7.72 -4.32 -12.34
CA ALA A 47 8.07 -5.47 -11.53
C ALA A 47 9.59 -5.58 -11.31
N ALA A 48 10.39 -5.39 -12.36
CA ALA A 48 11.84 -5.38 -12.25
C ALA A 48 12.33 -4.24 -11.35
N ALA A 49 11.83 -3.01 -11.57
CA ALA A 49 12.27 -1.83 -10.84
C ALA A 49 11.82 -1.82 -9.37
N LEU A 50 10.60 -2.28 -9.06
CA LEU A 50 10.02 -2.16 -7.73
C LEU A 50 10.08 -3.46 -6.93
N LEU A 51 9.91 -4.62 -7.55
CA LEU A 51 9.95 -5.91 -6.87
C LEU A 51 11.30 -6.62 -6.98
N GLY A 52 12.17 -6.18 -7.91
CA GLY A 52 13.44 -6.86 -8.19
C GLY A 52 13.24 -8.25 -8.80
N ARG A 53 12.12 -8.46 -9.51
CA ARG A 53 11.77 -9.75 -10.15
C ARG A 53 11.24 -9.51 -11.55
N ASP A 54 11.59 -10.39 -12.46
CA ASP A 54 10.89 -10.47 -13.74
C ASP A 54 9.58 -11.24 -13.54
N VAL A 55 8.52 -10.80 -14.21
CA VAL A 55 7.20 -11.43 -14.12
C VAL A 55 6.75 -11.72 -15.54
N PRO A 56 6.42 -12.98 -15.89
CA PRO A 56 6.06 -13.36 -17.25
C PRO A 56 4.68 -12.81 -17.64
N MET A 57 4.63 -11.52 -17.98
CA MET A 57 3.42 -10.79 -18.38
C MET A 57 3.29 -10.74 -19.90
N ARG A 58 2.11 -11.11 -20.40
CA ARG A 58 1.67 -10.99 -21.80
C ARG A 58 0.37 -10.18 -21.85
N ARG A 59 -0.02 -9.66 -23.03
CA ARG A 59 -1.21 -8.79 -23.24
C ARG A 59 -2.43 -9.20 -22.41
N LEU A 60 -2.89 -10.44 -22.57
CA LEU A 60 -4.11 -10.94 -21.90
C LEU A 60 -3.89 -11.25 -20.41
N ARG A 61 -2.66 -11.60 -20.01
CA ARG A 61 -2.34 -11.89 -18.61
C ARG A 61 -2.42 -10.65 -17.71
N GLY A 62 -2.17 -9.47 -18.26
CA GLY A 62 -2.38 -8.19 -17.56
C GLY A 62 -3.85 -7.97 -17.18
N LEU A 63 -4.78 -8.33 -18.07
CA LEU A 63 -6.22 -8.24 -17.79
C LEU A 63 -6.69 -9.27 -16.78
N LEU A 64 -6.11 -10.48 -16.78
CA LEU A 64 -6.48 -11.56 -15.84
C LEU A 64 -6.21 -11.20 -14.38
N VAL A 65 -5.30 -10.27 -14.11
CA VAL A 65 -4.95 -9.87 -12.73
C VAL A 65 -5.72 -8.62 -12.28
N LEU A 66 -6.38 -7.89 -13.18
CA LEU A 66 -7.18 -6.70 -12.82
C LEU A 66 -8.21 -6.96 -11.70
N PRO A 67 -8.94 -8.09 -11.67
CA PRO A 67 -9.87 -8.38 -10.58
C PRO A 67 -9.22 -8.45 -9.20
N LEU A 68 -7.90 -8.72 -9.13
CA LEU A 68 -7.13 -8.67 -7.88
C LEU A 68 -6.48 -7.28 -7.69
N ASP A 69 -5.91 -6.70 -8.74
CA ASP A 69 -5.16 -5.45 -8.67
C ASP A 69 -6.08 -4.26 -8.31
N LEU A 70 -7.33 -4.22 -8.76
CA LEU A 70 -8.28 -3.15 -8.44
C LEU A 70 -8.66 -3.13 -6.94
N PRO A 71 -9.13 -4.24 -6.32
CA PRO A 71 -9.31 -4.28 -4.87
C PRO A 71 -8.03 -3.99 -4.10
N ALA A 72 -6.88 -4.49 -4.57
CA ALA A 72 -5.59 -4.23 -3.93
C ALA A 72 -5.24 -2.74 -3.92
N LEU A 73 -5.48 -2.02 -5.03
CA LEU A 73 -5.33 -0.57 -5.11
C LEU A 73 -6.20 0.14 -4.07
N VAL A 74 -7.48 -0.23 -3.99
CA VAL A 74 -8.43 0.38 -3.04
C VAL A 74 -7.98 0.11 -1.59
N ILE A 75 -7.70 -1.14 -1.26
CA ILE A 75 -7.30 -1.55 0.10
C ILE A 75 -6.03 -0.84 0.53
N ILE A 76 -4.99 -0.83 -0.31
CA ILE A 76 -3.70 -0.23 0.02
C ILE A 76 -3.76 1.30 0.02
N GLY A 77 -4.47 1.90 -0.94
CA GLY A 77 -4.70 3.34 -0.96
C GLY A 77 -5.46 3.80 0.28
N TYR A 78 -6.51 3.07 0.65
CA TYR A 78 -7.29 3.35 1.86
C TYR A 78 -6.44 3.18 3.13
N ALA A 79 -5.70 2.08 3.26
CA ALA A 79 -4.83 1.84 4.41
C ALA A 79 -3.80 2.95 4.60
N TRP A 80 -3.12 3.39 3.53
CA TRP A 80 -2.17 4.50 3.61
C TRP A 80 -2.84 5.85 3.86
N SER A 81 -4.06 6.08 3.35
CA SER A 81 -4.82 7.28 3.70
C SER A 81 -5.16 7.31 5.19
N ILE A 82 -5.51 6.18 5.81
CA ILE A 82 -5.70 6.09 7.26
C ILE A 82 -4.41 6.49 7.97
N VAL A 83 -3.25 5.97 7.56
CA VAL A 83 -1.96 6.34 8.17
C VAL A 83 -1.75 7.85 8.09
N ALA A 84 -1.81 8.41 6.88
CA ALA A 84 -1.55 9.82 6.64
C ALA A 84 -2.55 10.72 7.40
N LEU A 85 -3.84 10.46 7.27
CA LEU A 85 -4.89 11.27 7.89
C LEU A 85 -4.84 11.20 9.41
N ASN A 86 -4.52 10.05 10.01
CA ASN A 86 -4.53 9.92 11.47
C ASN A 86 -3.26 10.46 12.12
N LEU A 87 -2.08 10.27 11.50
CA LEU A 87 -0.85 10.90 12.00
C LEU A 87 -0.89 12.42 11.82
N ALA A 88 -1.42 12.88 10.67
CA ALA A 88 -1.60 14.29 10.36
C ALA A 88 -2.97 14.85 10.78
N TYR A 89 -3.61 14.25 11.80
CA TYR A 89 -4.92 14.71 12.28
C TYR A 89 -4.97 16.24 12.50
N PRO A 90 -3.95 16.88 13.11
CA PRO A 90 -3.97 18.33 13.31
C PRO A 90 -3.91 19.18 12.04
N ALA A 91 -3.52 18.57 10.92
CA ALA A 91 -3.38 19.23 9.62
C ALA A 91 -4.52 18.88 8.65
N ARG A 92 -5.51 18.09 9.05
CA ARG A 92 -6.65 17.66 8.20
C ARG A 92 -7.43 18.84 7.58
N TRP A 93 -7.48 19.97 8.27
CA TRP A 93 -8.12 21.18 7.77
C TRP A 93 -7.50 21.70 6.47
N LEU A 94 -6.21 21.44 6.21
CA LEU A 94 -5.53 21.83 4.97
C LEU A 94 -6.12 21.15 3.73
N ILE A 95 -6.82 20.03 3.90
CA ILE A 95 -7.46 19.26 2.83
C ILE A 95 -9.00 19.29 2.95
N GLY A 96 -9.54 20.29 3.63
CA GLY A 96 -10.99 20.49 3.77
C GLY A 96 -11.69 19.51 4.71
N MET A 97 -10.94 18.75 5.52
CA MET A 97 -11.52 17.88 6.54
C MET A 97 -11.58 18.61 7.89
N GLY A 98 -12.69 18.46 8.62
CA GLY A 98 -12.82 19.00 9.96
C GLY A 98 -11.72 18.51 10.92
N GLY A 99 -11.30 19.39 11.83
CA GLY A 99 -10.37 19.09 12.93
C GLY A 99 -11.01 19.28 14.31
N SER A 100 -12.35 19.34 14.37
CA SER A 100 -13.09 19.46 15.63
C SER A 100 -12.89 18.21 16.48
N TYR A 101 -12.50 18.39 17.74
CA TYR A 101 -12.39 17.30 18.70
C TYR A 101 -13.74 16.92 19.34
N HIS A 102 -14.77 17.77 19.20
CA HIS A 102 -16.04 17.62 19.91
C HIS A 102 -16.80 16.34 19.56
N ASP A 103 -16.68 15.88 18.31
CA ASP A 103 -17.36 14.68 17.81
C ASP A 103 -16.39 13.52 17.56
N ALA A 104 -15.16 13.63 18.06
CA ALA A 104 -14.09 12.68 17.78
C ALA A 104 -13.77 11.80 18.99
N TRP A 105 -13.40 10.55 18.72
CA TRP A 105 -12.94 9.63 19.77
C TRP A 105 -11.56 10.03 20.29
N GLY A 106 -11.33 9.85 21.59
CA GLY A 106 -10.03 10.15 22.24
C GLY A 106 -10.10 11.14 23.41
N GLY A 107 -11.30 11.54 23.85
CA GLY A 107 -11.51 12.28 25.09
C GLY A 107 -11.77 13.78 24.89
N PRO A 108 -11.82 14.56 25.98
CA PRO A 108 -12.34 15.94 25.96
C PRO A 108 -11.33 16.97 25.43
N THR A 109 -10.16 16.56 24.97
CA THR A 109 -9.11 17.46 24.50
C THR A 109 -8.65 17.09 23.10
N PHE A 110 -8.22 18.09 22.35
CA PHE A 110 -7.63 17.89 21.03
C PHE A 110 -6.41 16.97 21.05
N ALA A 111 -5.56 17.09 22.08
CA ALA A 111 -4.38 16.23 22.25
C ALA A 111 -4.78 14.76 22.45
N GLY A 112 -5.82 14.50 23.25
CA GLY A 112 -6.34 13.15 23.45
C GLY A 112 -6.92 12.55 22.17
N VAL A 113 -7.71 13.34 21.43
CA VAL A 113 -8.25 12.94 20.12
C VAL A 113 -7.12 12.61 19.13
N TRP A 114 -6.11 13.48 19.01
CA TRP A 114 -4.97 13.20 18.14
C TRP A 114 -4.23 11.95 18.58
N ALA A 115 -3.91 11.78 19.87
CA ALA A 115 -3.19 10.61 20.37
C ALA A 115 -3.95 9.30 20.06
N PHE A 116 -5.27 9.28 20.28
CA PHE A 116 -6.11 8.14 19.96
C PHE A 116 -6.02 7.78 18.47
N HIS A 117 -6.22 8.75 17.58
CA HIS A 117 -6.18 8.52 16.15
C HIS A 117 -4.78 8.13 15.67
N ALA A 118 -3.74 8.83 16.14
CA ALA A 118 -2.36 8.54 15.80
C ALA A 118 -1.97 7.12 16.19
N VAL A 119 -2.37 6.63 17.36
CA VAL A 119 -2.07 5.26 17.80
C VAL A 119 -2.94 4.23 17.07
N PHE A 120 -4.26 4.31 17.23
CA PHE A 120 -5.17 3.25 16.78
C PHE A 120 -5.43 3.27 15.28
N GLY A 121 -5.37 4.44 14.64
CA GLY A 121 -5.44 4.58 13.19
C GLY A 121 -4.05 4.60 12.57
N GLY A 122 -3.25 5.62 12.91
CA GLY A 122 -1.97 5.91 12.26
C GLY A 122 -0.96 4.77 12.38
N LEU A 123 -0.51 4.48 13.60
CA LEU A 123 0.52 3.49 13.89
C LEU A 123 0.02 2.07 13.62
N THR A 124 -1.21 1.72 14.02
CA THR A 124 -1.79 0.41 13.71
C THR A 124 -1.71 0.10 12.21
N PHE A 125 -2.20 1.01 11.36
CA PHE A 125 -2.17 0.78 9.91
C PHE A 125 -0.77 0.90 9.32
N LEU A 126 0.11 1.73 9.88
CA LEU A 126 1.53 1.80 9.47
C LEU A 126 2.21 0.44 9.61
N TYR A 127 1.95 -0.27 10.72
CA TYR A 127 2.51 -1.59 10.97
C TYR A 127 1.75 -2.72 10.26
N LEU A 128 0.43 -2.60 10.09
CA LEU A 128 -0.41 -3.62 9.47
C LEU A 128 -0.26 -3.67 7.94
N THR A 129 -0.14 -2.51 7.28
CA THR A 129 -0.14 -2.40 5.81
C THR A 129 0.96 -3.24 5.13
N PRO A 130 2.21 -3.30 5.63
CA PRO A 130 3.23 -4.19 5.10
C PRO A 130 2.83 -5.68 5.06
N TRP A 131 2.03 -6.15 6.02
CA TRP A 131 1.53 -7.53 6.05
C TRP A 131 0.40 -7.76 5.07
N ILE A 132 -0.52 -6.79 4.95
CA ILE A 132 -1.56 -6.81 3.92
C ILE A 132 -0.92 -6.89 2.52
N LEU A 133 0.10 -6.06 2.26
CA LEU A 133 0.87 -6.08 1.01
C LEU A 133 1.53 -7.44 0.73
N ARG A 134 2.07 -8.10 1.75
CA ARG A 134 2.64 -9.45 1.62
C ARG A 134 1.56 -10.45 1.20
N GLY A 135 0.39 -10.43 1.84
CA GLY A 135 -0.73 -11.30 1.50
C GLY A 135 -1.23 -11.09 0.07
N LEU A 136 -1.45 -9.83 -0.33
CA LEU A 136 -1.90 -9.48 -1.68
C LEU A 136 -0.89 -9.90 -2.76
N ASN A 137 0.40 -9.64 -2.55
CA ASN A 137 1.44 -10.06 -3.50
C ASN A 137 1.53 -11.60 -3.59
N HIS A 138 1.34 -12.32 -2.49
CA HIS A 138 1.31 -13.78 -2.50
C HIS A 138 0.13 -14.33 -3.30
N ALA A 139 -1.07 -13.76 -3.09
CA ALA A 139 -2.26 -14.09 -3.89
C ALA A 139 -2.02 -13.81 -5.38
N ARG A 140 -1.39 -12.67 -5.70
CA ARG A 140 -1.06 -12.29 -7.08
C ARG A 140 -0.11 -13.27 -7.76
N ILE A 141 0.96 -13.67 -7.06
CA ILE A 141 1.92 -14.65 -7.58
C ILE A 141 1.23 -15.99 -7.84
N ARG A 142 0.35 -16.44 -6.94
CA ARG A 142 -0.42 -17.68 -7.12
C ARG A 142 -1.32 -17.64 -8.36
N LEU A 143 -2.03 -16.53 -8.59
CA LEU A 143 -2.89 -16.37 -9.77
C LEU A 143 -2.09 -16.30 -11.07
N LEU A 144 -0.89 -15.74 -11.00
CA LEU A 144 -0.03 -15.61 -12.16
C LEU A 144 0.70 -16.90 -12.50
N GLY A 145 0.77 -17.88 -11.60
CA GLY A 145 1.59 -19.07 -11.79
C GLY A 145 3.10 -18.78 -11.70
N PRO A 146 3.92 -19.80 -11.39
CA PRO A 146 5.38 -19.67 -11.40
C PRO A 146 5.93 -19.28 -12.78
#